data_AF-A0A2H0CGF8-F1
#
_entry.id   AF-A0A2H0CGF8-F1
#
_cell.length_a   1.000
_cell.length_b   1.000
_cell.length_c   1.000
_cell.angle_alpha   90.00
_cell.angle_beta   90.00
_cell.angle_gamma   90.00
#
_symmetry.space_group_name_H-M   'P 1'
#
loop_
_entity.id
_entity.type
_entity.pdbx_description
1 polymer ?
#
loop_
_entity_poly.entity_id
_entity_poly.type
_entity_poly.pdbx_seq_one_letter_code
_entity_poly.pdbx_strand_id
1 'polypeptide(L)'
;MDTIEKLTEIFKEFPGIGERQAKRFVYFLMAKNSDYAEGLSLLIKELRKDTMQCSQCFRFFVSPNLKKEKVCEICADKNIDSSTLMIVEKDSDLESINKSRVYNGKYFILGGLVPIIEKNTNKTVRINELIKKIPNEKSLKE
;
A
#
# COMPACT_ATOMS: atom_id res chain seq x y z
N MET A 1 23.43 15.64 -15.92
CA MET A 1 22.84 15.60 -14.57
C MET A 1 23.77 14.90 -13.61
N ASP A 2 24.10 15.56 -12.51
CA ASP A 2 24.90 14.98 -11.43
C ASP A 2 24.06 14.07 -10.51
N THR A 3 24.67 13.49 -9.48
CA THR A 3 23.99 12.58 -8.54
C THR A 3 22.95 13.30 -7.67
N ILE A 4 23.16 14.58 -7.37
CA ILE A 4 22.26 15.39 -6.53
C ILE A 4 20.96 15.64 -7.28
N GLU A 5 21.05 16.04 -8.55
CA GLU A 5 19.90 16.26 -9.42
C GLU A 5 19.10 14.96 -9.62
N LYS A 6 19.78 13.84 -9.88
CA LYS A 6 19.12 12.53 -10.08
C LYS A 6 18.32 12.09 -8.85
N LEU A 7 18.89 12.17 -7.64
CA LEU A 7 18.16 11.82 -6.42
C LEU A 7 17.04 12.81 -6.09
N THR A 8 17.23 14.10 -6.42
CA THR A 8 16.18 15.10 -6.24
C THR A 8 14.95 14.77 -7.10
N GLU A 9 15.14 14.40 -8.37
CA GLU A 9 14.02 14.01 -9.23
C GLU A 9 13.30 12.76 -8.71
N ILE A 10 14.02 11.74 -8.24
CA ILE A 10 13.38 10.54 -7.65
C ILE A 10 12.56 10.91 -6.41
N PHE A 11 13.08 11.74 -5.50
CA PHE A 11 12.32 12.13 -4.31
C PHE A 11 11.10 13.00 -4.61
N LYS A 12 11.05 13.70 -5.75
CA LYS A 12 9.86 14.46 -6.17
C LYS A 12 8.70 13.59 -6.63
N GLU A 13 8.96 12.33 -6.98
CA GLU A 13 7.89 11.37 -7.29
C GLU A 13 7.09 10.96 -6.04
N PHE A 14 7.61 11.24 -4.83
CA PHE A 14 6.94 10.90 -3.59
C PHE A 14 5.76 11.85 -3.36
N PRO A 15 4.58 11.34 -2.99
CA PRO A 15 3.39 12.18 -2.80
C PRO A 15 3.63 13.23 -1.71
N GLY A 16 3.35 14.50 -2.05
CA GLY A 16 3.52 15.63 -1.13
C GLY A 16 4.95 16.19 -1.04
N ILE A 17 5.91 15.68 -1.83
CA ILE A 17 7.29 16.16 -1.83
C ILE A 17 7.57 17.02 -3.07
N GLY A 18 7.76 18.32 -2.86
CA GLY A 18 8.20 19.26 -3.90
C GLY A 18 9.73 19.40 -3.97
N GLU A 19 10.21 20.09 -5.00
CA GLU A 19 11.64 20.37 -5.28
C GLU A 19 12.46 20.76 -4.04
N ARG A 20 11.95 21.73 -3.25
CA ARG A 20 12.62 22.23 -2.05
C ARG A 20 12.79 21.13 -0.99
N GLN A 21 11.78 20.28 -0.81
CA GLN A 21 11.82 19.20 0.17
C GLN A 21 12.70 18.03 -0.32
N ALA A 22 12.64 17.70 -1.61
CA ALA A 22 13.51 16.69 -2.22
C ALA A 22 14.99 17.04 -2.06
N LYS A 23 15.40 18.28 -2.36
CA LYS A 23 16.78 18.75 -2.15
C LYS A 23 17.23 18.67 -0.70
N ARG A 24 16.32 18.94 0.26
CA ARG A 24 16.61 18.78 1.70
C ARG A 24 16.94 17.33 2.05
N PHE A 25 16.26 16.36 1.46
CA PHE A 25 16.59 14.94 1.67
C PHE A 25 17.95 14.58 1.09
N VAL A 26 18.29 15.07 -0.10
CA VAL A 26 19.61 14.81 -0.71
C VAL A 26 20.72 15.38 0.16
N TYR A 27 20.64 16.66 0.56
CA TYR A 27 21.65 17.26 1.43
C TYR A 27 21.75 16.59 2.81
N PHE A 28 20.61 16.13 3.35
CA PHE A 28 20.63 15.34 4.58
C PHE A 28 21.42 14.05 4.40
N LEU A 29 21.22 13.30 3.31
CA LEU A 29 21.98 12.07 3.04
C LEU A 29 23.47 12.34 2.81
N MET A 30 23.83 13.44 2.15
CA MET A 30 25.23 13.84 1.97
C MET A 30 25.95 14.13 3.30
N ALA A 31 25.23 14.63 4.30
CA ALA A 31 25.78 14.91 5.62
C ALA A 31 25.86 13.67 6.53
N LYS A 32 25.33 12.52 6.11
CA LYS A 32 25.40 11.25 6.85
C LYS A 32 26.63 10.43 6.45
N ASN A 33 27.04 9.53 7.34
CA ASN A 33 28.13 8.60 7.07
C ASN A 33 27.70 7.51 6.06
N SER A 34 28.70 6.80 5.52
CA SER A 34 28.52 5.68 4.57
C SER A 34 27.52 4.65 5.09
N ASP A 35 27.64 4.26 6.36
CA ASP A 35 26.84 3.18 6.94
C ASP A 35 25.35 3.51 6.96
N TYR A 36 25.00 4.78 7.20
CA TYR A 36 23.61 5.23 7.14
C TYR A 36 23.05 5.15 5.72
N ALA A 37 23.82 5.60 4.72
CA ALA A 37 23.41 5.56 3.32
C ALA A 37 23.27 4.11 2.81
N GLU A 38 24.20 3.23 3.20
CA GLU A 38 24.15 1.80 2.89
C GLU A 38 22.94 1.14 3.55
N GLY A 39 22.72 1.39 4.85
CA GLY A 39 21.57 0.87 5.58
C GLY A 39 20.24 1.30 4.97
N LEU A 40 20.09 2.58 4.62
CA LEU A 40 18.89 3.08 3.94
C LEU A 40 18.69 2.40 2.58
N SER A 41 19.76 2.24 1.78
CA SER A 41 19.70 1.56 0.48
C SER A 41 19.26 0.11 0.62
N LEU A 42 19.75 -0.60 1.65
CA LEU A 42 19.35 -1.98 1.94
C LEU A 42 17.87 -2.06 2.32
N LEU A 43 17.39 -1.21 3.22
CA LEU A 43 15.99 -1.20 3.64
C LEU A 43 15.03 -0.93 2.47
N ILE A 44 15.40 -0.03 1.55
CA ILE A 44 14.59 0.23 0.34
C ILE A 44 14.52 -1.03 -0.55
N LYS A 45 15.64 -1.75 -0.72
CA LYS A 45 15.69 -2.99 -1.49
C LYS A 45 14.88 -4.11 -0.84
N GLU A 46 15.01 -4.28 0.48
CA GLU A 46 14.27 -5.26 1.26
C GLU A 46 12.77 -4.98 1.24
N LEU A 47 12.35 -3.73 1.40
CA LEU A 47 10.95 -3.34 1.30
C LEU A 47 10.33 -3.83 -0.01
N ARG A 48 10.98 -3.57 -1.15
CA ARG A 48 10.45 -4.03 -2.45
C ARG A 48 10.44 -5.55 -2.57
N LYS A 49 11.47 -6.22 -2.05
CA LYS A 49 11.61 -7.68 -2.11
C LYS A 49 10.54 -8.37 -1.27
N ASP A 50 10.27 -7.86 -0.07
CA ASP A 50 9.44 -8.52 0.94
C ASP A 50 7.99 -8.04 0.90
N THR A 51 7.69 -6.99 0.13
CA THR A 51 6.31 -6.53 -0.10
C THR A 51 5.54 -7.52 -0.98
N MET A 52 4.42 -7.99 -0.47
CA MET A 52 3.44 -8.79 -1.18
C MET A 52 2.11 -8.05 -1.25
N GLN A 53 1.28 -8.43 -2.21
CA GLN A 53 -0.11 -7.97 -2.28
C GLN A 53 -1.05 -9.12 -1.90
N CYS A 54 -1.96 -8.86 -0.96
CA CYS A 54 -2.95 -9.83 -0.53
C CYS A 54 -3.90 -10.19 -1.67
N SER A 55 -4.08 -11.48 -1.93
CA SER A 55 -4.99 -12.00 -2.97
C SER A 55 -6.47 -11.82 -2.62
N GLN A 56 -6.81 -11.55 -1.36
CA GLN A 56 -8.20 -11.42 -0.92
C GLN A 56 -8.70 -9.97 -0.78
N CYS A 57 -7.85 -9.08 -0.26
CA CYS A 57 -8.22 -7.69 0.02
C CYS A 57 -7.37 -6.66 -0.74
N PHE A 58 -6.36 -7.08 -1.49
CA PHE A 58 -5.45 -6.21 -2.26
C PHE A 58 -4.54 -5.28 -1.45
N ARG A 59 -4.53 -5.39 -0.10
CA ARG A 59 -3.56 -4.72 0.78
C ARG A 59 -2.12 -5.16 0.49
N PHE A 60 -1.19 -4.22 0.50
CA PHE A 60 0.24 -4.50 0.57
C PHE A 60 0.66 -4.83 2.00
N PHE A 61 1.46 -5.86 2.16
CA PHE A 61 2.01 -6.26 3.46
C PHE A 61 3.40 -6.84 3.27
N VAL A 62 4.21 -6.78 4.33
CA VAL A 62 5.57 -7.32 4.31
C VAL A 62 5.53 -8.74 4.84
N SER A 63 6.07 -9.70 4.08
CA SER A 63 6.25 -11.08 4.52
C SER A 63 7.65 -11.56 4.16
N PRO A 64 8.51 -11.86 5.16
CA PRO A 64 9.87 -12.33 4.90
C PRO A 64 9.91 -13.72 4.23
N ASN A 65 8.77 -14.43 4.19
CA ASN A 65 8.64 -15.74 3.56
C ASN A 65 7.69 -15.68 2.36
N LEU A 66 8.21 -15.19 1.22
CA LEU A 66 7.49 -15.06 -0.06
C LEU A 66 6.89 -16.36 -0.62
N LYS A 67 7.19 -17.52 -0.02
CA LYS A 67 6.73 -18.85 -0.44
C LYS A 67 5.41 -19.30 0.18
N LYS A 68 4.93 -18.66 1.26
CA LYS A 68 3.63 -18.99 1.88
C LYS A 68 2.52 -18.07 1.36
N GLU A 69 1.29 -18.53 1.56
CA GLU A 69 0.03 -17.95 1.07
C GLU A 69 0.05 -16.43 0.95
N LYS A 70 -0.41 -15.92 -0.21
CA LYS A 70 -0.52 -14.48 -0.50
C LYS A 70 -1.68 -13.83 0.25
N VAL A 71 -1.86 -14.15 1.53
CA VAL A 71 -2.96 -13.67 2.36
C VAL A 71 -2.36 -12.91 3.54
N CYS A 72 -2.82 -11.68 3.76
CA CYS A 72 -2.33 -10.87 4.87
C CYS A 72 -2.88 -11.37 6.22
N GLU A 73 -2.25 -10.93 7.30
CA GLU A 73 -2.64 -11.29 8.68
C GLU A 73 -4.13 -11.06 8.99
N ILE A 74 -4.71 -9.97 8.48
CA ILE A 74 -6.11 -9.62 8.67
C ILE A 74 -7.00 -10.66 7.98
N CYS A 75 -6.79 -10.92 6.69
CA CYS A 75 -7.59 -11.89 5.96
C CYS A 75 -7.41 -13.34 6.45
N ALA A 76 -6.28 -13.65 7.09
CA ALA A 76 -6.02 -14.96 7.67
C ALA A 76 -6.62 -15.14 9.08
N ASP A 77 -7.01 -14.05 9.76
CA ASP A 77 -7.58 -14.10 11.10
C ASP A 77 -9.00 -14.67 11.06
N LYS A 78 -9.21 -15.76 11.81
CA LYS A 78 -10.49 -16.45 11.92
C LYS A 78 -11.48 -15.76 12.85
N ASN A 79 -11.03 -14.79 13.65
CA ASN A 79 -11.87 -14.04 14.59
C ASN A 79 -12.50 -12.79 13.95
N ILE A 80 -12.12 -12.46 12.71
CA ILE A 80 -12.69 -11.34 11.97
C ILE A 80 -14.11 -11.67 11.52
N ASP A 81 -14.99 -10.67 11.63
CA ASP A 81 -16.35 -10.75 11.14
C ASP A 81 -16.36 -10.83 9.61
N SER A 82 -16.57 -12.05 9.11
CA SER A 82 -16.69 -12.32 7.68
C SER A 82 -18.02 -11.88 7.05
N SER A 83 -18.92 -11.27 7.84
CA SER A 83 -20.23 -10.80 7.37
C SER A 83 -20.25 -9.34 6.92
N THR A 84 -19.18 -8.58 7.18
CA THR A 84 -19.06 -7.19 6.72
C THR A 84 -17.80 -6.99 5.90
N LEU A 85 -17.87 -6.16 4.84
CA LEU A 85 -16.73 -5.81 4.00
C LEU A 85 -16.60 -4.29 3.84
N MET A 86 -15.59 -3.72 4.48
CA MET A 86 -15.26 -2.31 4.33
C MET A 86 -14.40 -2.06 3.10
N ILE A 87 -14.92 -1.24 2.18
CA ILE A 87 -14.22 -0.82 0.98
C ILE A 87 -13.46 0.48 1.27
N VAL A 88 -12.16 0.49 1.01
CA VAL A 88 -11.29 1.66 1.22
C VAL A 88 -10.50 2.00 -0.05
N GLU A 89 -10.03 3.24 -0.16
CA GLU A 89 -9.28 3.69 -1.33
C GLU A 89 -7.87 3.08 -1.37
N LYS A 90 -7.13 3.19 -0.25
CA LYS A 90 -5.69 2.84 -0.16
C LYS A 90 -5.33 2.24 1.21
N ASP A 91 -4.12 1.67 1.29
CA ASP A 91 -3.60 0.99 2.48
C ASP A 91 -3.55 1.89 3.72
N SER A 92 -3.26 3.18 3.56
CA SER A 92 -3.23 4.13 4.68
C SER A 92 -4.60 4.31 5.36
N ASP A 93 -5.68 4.17 4.59
CA ASP A 93 -7.04 4.33 5.13
C ASP A 93 -7.40 3.10 5.96
N LEU A 94 -7.08 1.90 5.44
CA LEU A 94 -7.17 0.66 6.18
C LEU A 94 -6.40 0.76 7.50
N GLU A 95 -5.14 1.20 7.46
CA GLU A 95 -4.32 1.33 8.66
C GLU A 95 -4.93 2.28 9.69
N SER A 96 -5.49 3.40 9.23
CA SER A 96 -6.12 4.38 10.11
C SER A 96 -7.32 3.78 10.84
N ILE A 97 -8.17 3.05 10.13
CA ILE A 97 -9.36 2.40 10.70
C ILE A 97 -8.96 1.22 11.58
N ASN A 98 -8.05 0.37 11.14
CA ASN A 98 -7.58 -0.78 11.92
C ASN A 98 -6.94 -0.35 13.26
N LYS A 99 -6.16 0.74 13.27
CA LYS A 99 -5.58 1.32 14.50
C LYS A 99 -6.64 1.82 15.49
N SER A 100 -7.80 2.27 15.00
CA SER A 100 -8.90 2.74 15.85
C SER A 100 -9.64 1.61 16.56
N ARG A 101 -9.52 0.36 16.07
CA ARG A 101 -10.20 -0.84 16.59
C ARG A 101 -11.74 -0.75 16.63
N VAL A 102 -12.33 0.20 15.89
CA VAL A 102 -13.80 0.38 15.81
C VAL A 102 -14.47 -0.59 14.84
N TYR A 103 -13.68 -1.25 13.99
CA TYR A 103 -14.15 -2.16 12.96
C TYR A 103 -13.38 -3.48 13.03
N ASN A 104 -14.11 -4.59 13.02
CA ASN A 104 -13.56 -5.95 13.10
C ASN A 104 -13.98 -6.83 11.91
N GLY A 105 -14.35 -6.21 10.79
CA GLY A 105 -14.74 -6.93 9.57
C GLY A 105 -13.63 -7.03 8.54
N LYS A 106 -13.96 -7.54 7.35
CA LYS A 106 -13.00 -7.65 6.24
C LYS A 106 -12.80 -6.31 5.56
N TYR A 107 -11.66 -6.17 4.87
CA TYR A 107 -11.37 -5.00 4.05
C TYR A 107 -11.24 -5.36 2.58
N PHE A 108 -11.43 -4.36 1.72
CA PHE A 108 -11.07 -4.40 0.30
C PHE A 108 -10.46 -3.07 -0.13
N ILE A 109 -9.28 -3.11 -0.77
CA ILE A 109 -8.61 -1.91 -1.29
C ILE A 109 -8.94 -1.70 -2.77
N LEU A 110 -9.67 -0.63 -3.08
CA LEU A 110 -10.00 -0.23 -4.45
C LEU A 110 -8.77 0.19 -5.27
N GLY A 111 -7.77 0.79 -4.64
CA GLY A 111 -6.51 1.19 -5.29
C GLY A 111 -6.55 2.58 -5.90
N GLY A 112 -7.55 3.40 -5.56
CA GLY A 112 -7.68 4.78 -6.05
C GLY A 112 -9.12 5.27 -6.02
N LEU A 113 -9.31 6.52 -6.44
CA LEU A 113 -10.62 7.13 -6.65
C LEU A 113 -11.01 7.06 -8.12
N VAL A 114 -12.31 7.15 -8.38
CA VAL A 114 -12.86 7.27 -9.74
C VAL A 114 -13.04 8.75 -10.06
N PRO A 115 -12.26 9.32 -10.99
CA PRO A 115 -12.48 10.70 -11.40
C PRO A 115 -13.85 10.85 -12.08
N ILE A 116 -14.56 11.95 -11.81
CA ILE A 116 -15.92 12.19 -12.35
C ILE A 116 -15.94 12.15 -13.89
N ILE A 117 -14.85 12.58 -14.53
CA ILE A 117 -14.74 12.70 -15.99
C ILE A 117 -14.26 11.36 -16.62
N GLU A 118 -13.77 10.42 -15.81
CA GLU A 118 -13.22 9.17 -16.31
C GLU A 118 -14.33 8.25 -16.81
N LYS A 119 -14.31 7.95 -18.12
CA LYS A 119 -15.27 7.03 -18.73
C LYS A 119 -14.91 5.57 -18.51
N ASN A 120 -13.65 5.26 -18.17
CA ASN A 120 -13.15 3.90 -18.00
C ASN A 120 -12.70 3.60 -16.56
N THR A 121 -13.67 3.57 -15.64
CA THR A 121 -13.48 3.26 -14.21
C THR A 121 -12.69 1.98 -13.94
N ASN A 122 -12.82 0.97 -14.79
CA ASN A 122 -12.12 -0.31 -14.63
C ASN A 122 -10.60 -0.21 -14.77
N LYS A 123 -10.08 0.88 -15.33
CA LYS A 123 -8.63 1.12 -15.46
C LYS A 123 -8.06 1.85 -14.23
N THR A 124 -8.90 2.50 -13.44
CA THR A 124 -8.47 3.33 -12.31
C THR A 124 -8.62 2.64 -10.97
N VAL A 125 -9.62 1.76 -10.82
CA VAL A 125 -9.91 1.06 -9.57
C VAL A 125 -10.23 -0.41 -9.78
N ARG A 126 -10.07 -1.21 -8.72
CA ARG A 126 -10.30 -2.66 -8.68
C ARG A 126 -11.78 -3.04 -8.55
N ILE A 127 -12.64 -2.37 -9.33
CA ILE A 127 -14.09 -2.57 -9.26
C ILE A 127 -14.51 -3.95 -9.78
N ASN A 128 -13.82 -4.47 -10.80
CA ASN A 128 -14.12 -5.80 -11.35
C ASN A 128 -13.80 -6.91 -10.35
N GLU A 129 -12.71 -6.77 -9.62
CA GLU A 129 -12.28 -7.68 -8.57
C GLU A 129 -13.27 -7.64 -7.39
N LEU A 130 -13.74 -6.44 -7.02
CA LEU A 130 -14.75 -6.28 -5.97
C LEU A 130 -16.08 -6.95 -6.35
N ILE A 131 -16.58 -6.70 -7.57
CA ILE A 131 -17.82 -7.30 -8.07
C ILE A 131 -17.71 -8.82 -8.14
N LYS A 132 -16.52 -9.36 -8.46
CA LYS A 132 -16.28 -10.82 -8.41
C LYS A 132 -16.22 -11.36 -6.99
N LYS A 133 -15.80 -10.56 -6.00
CA LYS A 133 -15.66 -11.00 -4.61
C LYS A 133 -17.01 -11.15 -3.91
N ILE A 134 -17.92 -10.18 -4.08
CA ILE A 134 -19.19 -10.11 -3.35
C ILE A 134 -20.05 -11.39 -3.51
N PRO A 135 -20.35 -11.90 -4.73
CA PRO A 135 -21.18 -13.10 -4.89
C PRO A 135 -20.52 -14.39 -4.39
N ASN A 136 -19.19 -14.42 -4.32
CA ASN A 136 -18.43 -15.61 -3.92
C ASN A 136 -18.29 -15.74 -2.40
N GLU A 137 -18.59 -14.68 -1.63
CA GLU A 137 -18.56 -14.71 -0.18
C GLU A 137 -19.98 -14.89 0.40
N LYS A 138 -20.38 -16.15 0.62
CA LYS A 138 -21.71 -16.51 1.19
C LYS A 138 -21.96 -15.93 2.59
N SER A 139 -20.91 -15.58 3.33
CA SER A 139 -21.02 -15.01 4.67
C SER A 139 -21.34 -13.52 4.66
N LEU A 140 -21.08 -12.83 3.54
CA LEU A 140 -21.18 -11.38 3.43
C LEU A 140 -22.66 -10.93 3.48
N LYS A 141 -22.95 -9.98 4.36
CA LYS A 141 -24.28 -9.40 4.60
C LYS A 141 -24.29 -7.89 4.39
N GLU A 142 -23.16 -7.23 4.63
CA GLU A 142 -22.97 -5.77 4.52
C GLU A 142 -21.69 -5.42 3.76
#